data_AF-A0A7V5RM56-F1
#
_entry.id   AF-A0A7V5RM56-F1
#
_cell.length_a   1.000
_cell.length_b   1.000
_cell.length_c   1.000
_cell.angle_alpha   90.00
_cell.angle_beta   90.00
_cell.angle_gamma   90.00
#
_symmetry.space_group_name_H-M   'P 1'
#
loop_
_entity.id
_entity.type
_entity.pdbx_description
1 polymer ?
#
loop_
_entity_poly.entity_id
_entity_poly.type
_entity_poly.pdbx_seq_one_letter_code
_entity_poly.pdbx_strand_id
1 'polypeptide(L)'
;MALVTDSDVISWCSLPTELSGKLTNHIEKASRLFESLVGTTKYTALSALQGTDPDRKRADHAESLLSCYFALPFLNLRFTTSGGLVKAVGFDQSRTEIMNKREMEGYRRMYYKQAMQLIDDWVLPDQDSDGNDTNFLGGGISFEVI
;
A
#
# COMPACT_ATOMS: atom_id res chain seq x y z
N MET A 1 8.66 -11.16 10.29
CA MET A 1 7.59 -12.02 9.75
C MET A 1 6.43 -11.10 9.37
N ALA A 2 5.79 -11.31 8.23
CA ALA A 2 4.64 -10.49 7.81
C ALA A 2 3.49 -10.62 8.82
N LEU A 3 2.67 -9.57 8.97
CA LEU A 3 1.47 -9.63 9.81
C LEU A 3 0.37 -10.44 9.13
N VAL A 4 0.37 -10.44 7.79
CA VAL A 4 -0.63 -11.10 6.94
C VAL A 4 -0.13 -12.32 6.20
N THR A 5 -1.07 -13.20 5.85
CA THR A 5 -0.89 -14.37 5.00
C THR A 5 -1.57 -14.19 3.63
N ASP A 6 -1.29 -15.10 2.68
CA ASP A 6 -1.98 -15.12 1.39
C ASP A 6 -3.51 -15.11 1.54
N SER A 7 -4.08 -15.84 2.51
CA SER A 7 -5.52 -15.86 2.77
C SER A 7 -6.08 -14.52 3.26
N ASP A 8 -5.31 -13.78 4.05
CA ASP A 8 -5.72 -12.47 4.55
C ASP A 8 -5.76 -11.47 3.39
N VAL A 9 -4.73 -11.45 2.54
CA VAL A 9 -4.70 -10.57 1.36
C VAL A 9 -5.85 -10.88 0.41
N ILE A 10 -6.12 -12.17 0.18
CA ILE A 10 -7.24 -12.61 -0.65
C ILE A 10 -8.57 -12.14 -0.08
N SER A 11 -8.78 -12.28 1.24
CA SER A 11 -10.01 -11.88 1.92
C SER A 11 -10.19 -10.36 1.93
N TRP A 12 -9.19 -9.61 2.37
CA TRP A 12 -9.26 -8.15 2.49
C TRP A 12 -9.40 -7.46 1.14
N CYS A 13 -8.67 -7.94 0.12
CA CYS A 13 -8.65 -7.31 -1.19
C CYS A 13 -9.62 -7.97 -2.18
N SER A 14 -10.47 -8.88 -1.72
CA SER A 14 -11.47 -9.60 -2.54
C SER A 14 -10.85 -10.22 -3.79
N LEU A 15 -9.68 -10.83 -3.65
CA LEU A 15 -8.97 -11.46 -4.76
C LEU A 15 -9.48 -12.88 -5.03
N PRO A 16 -9.27 -13.42 -6.23
CA PRO A 16 -9.53 -14.83 -6.53
C PRO A 16 -8.60 -15.76 -5.74
N THR A 17 -9.13 -16.86 -5.22
CA THR A 17 -8.37 -17.82 -4.40
C THR A 17 -7.27 -18.54 -5.19
N GLU A 18 -7.34 -18.57 -6.52
CA GLU A 18 -6.33 -19.17 -7.40
C GLU A 18 -5.03 -18.35 -7.50
N LEU A 19 -4.96 -17.22 -6.79
CA LEU A 19 -3.74 -16.43 -6.59
C LEU A 19 -2.99 -16.81 -5.32
N SER A 20 -3.57 -17.68 -4.48
CA SER A 20 -2.89 -18.25 -3.33
C SER A 20 -1.58 -18.94 -3.76
N GLY A 21 -0.51 -18.69 -3.01
CA GLY A 21 0.85 -19.13 -3.30
C GLY A 21 1.61 -18.23 -4.28
N LYS A 22 0.96 -17.24 -4.91
CA LYS A 22 1.63 -16.25 -5.77
C LYS A 22 1.88 -14.92 -5.07
N LEU A 23 1.28 -14.70 -3.89
CA LEU A 23 1.37 -13.44 -3.16
C LEU A 23 2.55 -13.40 -2.19
N THR A 24 3.08 -14.55 -1.79
CA THR A 24 4.09 -14.68 -0.72
C THR A 24 5.29 -13.73 -0.89
N ASN A 25 5.92 -13.69 -2.07
CA ASN A 25 7.06 -12.79 -2.33
C ASN A 25 6.66 -11.29 -2.31
N HIS A 26 5.40 -10.97 -2.58
CA HIS A 26 4.88 -9.61 -2.55
C HIS A 26 4.47 -9.18 -1.14
N ILE A 27 3.95 -10.12 -0.34
CA ILE A 27 3.67 -9.94 1.08
C ILE A 27 4.96 -9.63 1.84
N GLU A 28 6.06 -10.34 1.58
CA GLU A 28 7.34 -10.04 2.22
C GLU A 28 7.85 -8.62 1.89
N LYS A 29 7.66 -8.18 0.64
CA LYS A 29 8.02 -6.81 0.22
C LYS A 29 7.12 -5.77 0.89
N ALA A 30 5.82 -6.04 0.96
CA ALA A 30 4.85 -5.19 1.64
C ALA A 30 5.17 -5.07 3.13
N SER A 31 5.53 -6.17 3.79
CA SER A 31 5.94 -6.22 5.18
C SER A 31 7.15 -5.34 5.47
N ARG A 32 8.21 -5.45 4.67
CA ARG A 32 9.40 -4.60 4.82
C ARG A 32 9.09 -3.12 4.61
N LEU A 33 8.26 -2.81 3.62
CA LEU A 33 7.83 -1.42 3.39
C LEU A 33 6.99 -0.91 4.56
N PHE A 34 6.03 -1.70 5.04
CA PHE A 34 5.20 -1.35 6.18
C PHE A 34 6.03 -1.10 7.43
N GLU A 35 6.96 -2.00 7.74
CA GLU A 35 7.92 -1.85 8.84
C GLU A 35 8.75 -0.57 8.69
N SER A 36 9.22 -0.24 7.48
CA SER A 36 9.98 0.99 7.25
C SER A 36 9.15 2.26 7.43
N LEU A 37 7.84 2.22 7.14
CA LEU A 37 6.93 3.36 7.24
C LEU A 37 6.54 3.65 8.69
N VAL A 38 6.25 2.62 9.48
CA VAL A 38 5.79 2.78 10.88
C VAL A 38 6.90 2.65 11.92
N GLY A 39 8.06 2.16 11.50
CA GLY A 39 9.20 1.82 12.35
C GLY A 39 9.09 0.44 13.00
N THR A 40 10.24 -0.22 13.15
CA THR A 40 10.36 -1.58 13.72
C THR A 40 9.69 -1.72 15.10
N THR A 41 9.77 -0.70 15.96
CA THR A 41 9.14 -0.74 17.30
C THR A 41 7.63 -0.84 17.22
N LYS A 42 6.98 0.02 16.41
CA LYS A 42 5.52 0.01 16.24
C LYS A 42 5.07 -1.25 15.51
N TYR A 43 5.81 -1.66 14.48
CA TYR A 43 5.56 -2.91 13.76
C TYR A 43 5.56 -4.12 14.69
N THR A 44 6.58 -4.24 15.54
CA THR A 44 6.69 -5.34 16.52
C THR A 44 5.54 -5.30 17.53
N ALA A 45 5.17 -4.13 18.01
CA ALA A 45 4.01 -3.98 18.91
C ALA A 45 2.71 -4.45 18.25
N LEU A 46 2.45 -4.04 17.00
CA LEU A 46 1.28 -4.50 16.23
C LEU A 46 1.30 -6.02 16.01
N SER A 47 2.47 -6.61 15.77
CA SER A 47 2.62 -8.06 15.57
C SER A 47 2.26 -8.89 16.81
N ALA A 48 2.41 -8.32 18.00
CA ALA A 48 2.11 -8.97 19.28
C ALA A 48 0.62 -8.89 19.67
N LEU A 49 -0.16 -8.02 19.01
CA LEU A 49 -1.60 -7.90 19.24
C LEU A 49 -2.35 -9.09 18.65
N GLN A 50 -3.52 -9.40 19.23
CA GLN A 50 -4.42 -10.42 18.69
C GLN A 50 -5.14 -9.93 17.44
N GLY A 51 -5.46 -10.83 16.51
CA GLY A 51 -6.18 -10.49 15.26
C GLY A 51 -7.59 -9.91 15.45
N THR A 52 -8.16 -9.95 16.66
CA THR A 52 -9.43 -9.29 16.98
C THR A 52 -9.26 -7.81 17.31
N ASP A 53 -8.05 -7.37 17.65
CA ASP A 53 -7.73 -6.00 18.03
C ASP A 53 -7.94 -5.04 16.84
N PRO A 54 -8.60 -3.88 17.05
CA PRO A 54 -8.82 -2.91 15.98
C PRO A 54 -7.54 -2.43 15.30
N ASP A 55 -6.47 -2.17 16.05
CA ASP A 55 -5.20 -1.69 15.51
C ASP A 55 -4.50 -2.81 14.73
N ARG A 56 -4.58 -4.05 15.21
CA ARG A 56 -4.07 -5.21 14.46
C ARG A 56 -4.82 -5.37 13.14
N LYS A 57 -6.15 -5.37 13.14
CA LYS A 57 -6.94 -5.49 11.91
C LYS A 57 -6.65 -4.37 10.92
N ARG A 58 -6.47 -3.15 11.42
CA ARG A 58 -6.12 -1.99 10.61
C ARG A 58 -4.73 -2.16 9.98
N ALA A 59 -3.76 -2.67 10.74
CA ALA A 59 -2.43 -3.01 10.23
C ALA A 59 -2.47 -4.15 9.18
N ASP A 60 -3.22 -5.21 9.45
CA ASP A 60 -3.40 -6.34 8.52
C ASP A 60 -4.04 -5.87 7.19
N HIS A 61 -5.04 -5.00 7.28
CA HIS A 61 -5.67 -4.43 6.10
C HIS A 61 -4.68 -3.54 5.30
N ALA A 62 -3.89 -2.70 5.98
CA ALA A 62 -2.88 -1.87 5.32
C ALA A 62 -1.80 -2.71 4.62
N GLU A 63 -1.26 -3.74 5.29
CA GLU A 63 -0.25 -4.63 4.71
C GLU A 63 -0.81 -5.45 3.54
N SER A 64 -2.10 -5.82 3.58
CA SER A 64 -2.79 -6.49 2.47
C SER A 64 -2.91 -5.60 1.23
N LEU A 65 -3.24 -4.31 1.41
CA LEU A 65 -3.30 -3.34 0.32
C LEU A 65 -1.91 -3.08 -0.27
N LEU A 66 -0.87 -2.98 0.56
CA LEU A 66 0.52 -2.89 0.10
C LEU A 66 0.97 -4.15 -0.65
N SER A 67 0.51 -5.33 -0.22
CA SER A 67 0.75 -6.58 -0.94
C SER A 67 0.15 -6.53 -2.35
N CYS A 68 -1.08 -6.02 -2.49
CA CYS A 68 -1.70 -5.78 -3.79
C CYS A 68 -0.94 -4.74 -4.63
N TYR A 69 -0.43 -3.66 -4.01
CA TYR A 69 0.41 -2.67 -4.71
C TYR A 69 1.63 -3.30 -5.38
N PHE A 70 2.27 -4.27 -4.71
CA PHE A 70 3.43 -4.98 -5.26
C PHE A 70 3.05 -6.11 -6.22
N ALA A 71 1.93 -6.78 -5.99
CA ALA A 71 1.54 -7.96 -6.76
C ALA A 71 0.80 -7.62 -8.06
N LEU A 72 0.08 -6.49 -8.13
CA LEU A 72 -0.76 -6.13 -9.29
C LEU A 72 -0.05 -6.20 -10.66
N PRO A 73 1.22 -5.76 -10.82
CA PRO A 73 1.94 -5.90 -12.09
C PRO A 73 2.17 -7.34 -12.55
N PHE A 74 2.13 -8.31 -11.64
CA PHE A 74 2.53 -9.70 -11.87
C PHE A 74 1.35 -10.66 -11.95
N LEU A 75 0.18 -10.27 -11.44
CA LEU A 75 -0.96 -11.17 -11.32
C LEU A 75 -1.86 -11.22 -12.57
N ASN A 76 -1.57 -10.41 -13.61
CA ASN A 76 -2.33 -10.34 -14.87
C ASN A 76 -3.86 -10.36 -14.65
N LEU A 77 -4.31 -9.50 -13.73
CA LEU A 77 -5.70 -9.39 -13.29
C LEU A 77 -6.45 -8.37 -14.14
N ARG A 78 -7.74 -8.62 -14.37
CA ARG A 78 -8.69 -7.68 -14.97
C ARG A 78 -9.62 -7.14 -13.91
N PHE A 79 -10.16 -5.94 -14.11
CA PHE A 79 -11.26 -5.44 -13.29
C PHE A 79 -12.59 -5.99 -13.78
N THR A 80 -13.46 -6.38 -12.84
CA THR A 80 -14.88 -6.56 -13.11
C THR A 80 -15.55 -5.21 -13.22
N THR A 81 -16.71 -5.16 -13.86
CA THR A 81 -17.61 -3.98 -13.90
C THR A 81 -18.02 -3.48 -12.52
N SER A 82 -17.86 -4.30 -11.48
CA SER A 82 -18.13 -3.98 -10.07
C SER A 82 -16.89 -3.54 -9.27
N GLY A 83 -15.73 -3.36 -9.90
CA GLY A 83 -14.51 -2.87 -9.24
C GLY A 83 -13.68 -3.95 -8.53
N GLY A 84 -14.00 -5.24 -8.71
CA GLY A 84 -13.21 -6.36 -8.21
C GLY A 84 -12.10 -6.78 -9.18
N LEU A 85 -11.07 -7.48 -8.70
CA LEU A 85 -10.03 -8.06 -9.54
C LEU A 85 -10.35 -9.52 -9.88
N VAL A 86 -10.42 -9.87 -11.16
CA VAL A 86 -10.61 -11.24 -11.64
C VAL A 86 -9.41 -11.67 -12.47
N LYS A 87 -8.90 -12.88 -12.21
CA LYS A 87 -7.85 -13.52 -13.01
C LYS A 87 -8.32 -13.61 -14.46
N ALA A 88 -7.50 -13.21 -15.43
CA ALA A 88 -7.86 -13.41 -16.83
C ALA A 88 -8.06 -14.91 -17.11
N VAL A 89 -9.31 -15.36 -17.24
CA VAL A 89 -9.66 -16.75 -17.54
C VAL A 89 -9.80 -16.93 -19.05
N GLY A 90 -9.02 -17.86 -19.61
CA GLY A 90 -9.51 -18.78 -20.63
C GLY A 90 -9.19 -18.50 -22.10
N PHE A 91 -8.87 -19.57 -22.81
CA PHE A 91 -8.45 -19.67 -24.21
C PHE A 91 -9.60 -19.63 -25.24
N ASP A 92 -10.85 -19.32 -24.86
CA ASP A 92 -11.99 -19.59 -25.76
C ASP A 92 -13.14 -18.57 -25.81
N GLN A 93 -13.13 -17.47 -25.06
CA GLN A 93 -14.17 -16.43 -25.20
C GLN A 93 -13.59 -15.00 -25.16
N SER A 94 -13.52 -14.44 -26.37
CA SER A 94 -13.58 -13.03 -26.80
C SER A 94 -13.34 -11.89 -25.79
N ARG A 95 -12.35 -11.07 -26.18
CA ARG A 95 -11.86 -9.78 -25.63
C ARG A 95 -10.96 -9.87 -24.41
N THR A 96 -9.68 -9.97 -24.73
CA THR A 96 -8.53 -9.79 -23.86
C THR A 96 -8.28 -8.32 -23.51
N GLU A 97 -9.06 -7.77 -22.57
CA GLU A 97 -8.70 -6.47 -21.98
C GLU A 97 -7.67 -6.69 -20.86
N ILE A 98 -6.41 -6.83 -21.28
CA ILE A 98 -5.28 -6.66 -20.37
C ILE A 98 -5.32 -5.18 -19.93
N MET A 99 -5.29 -4.95 -18.62
CA MET A 99 -5.27 -3.61 -18.05
C MET A 99 -4.12 -2.82 -18.67
N ASN A 100 -4.41 -1.64 -19.21
CA ASN A 100 -3.35 -0.83 -19.81
C ASN A 100 -2.42 -0.29 -18.70
N LYS A 101 -1.19 0.09 -19.06
CA LYS A 101 -0.17 0.55 -18.09
C LYS A 101 -0.69 1.67 -17.18
N ARG A 102 -1.46 2.61 -17.74
CA ARG A 102 -1.98 3.77 -17.01
C ARG A 102 -3.03 3.38 -15.97
N GLU A 103 -3.94 2.49 -16.33
CA GLU A 103 -4.94 1.92 -15.42
C GLU A 103 -4.24 1.16 -14.28
N MET A 104 -3.30 0.29 -14.61
CA MET A 104 -2.54 -0.48 -13.62
C MET A 104 -1.81 0.43 -12.63
N GLU A 105 -1.14 1.48 -13.13
CA GLU A 105 -0.52 2.48 -12.27
C GLU A 105 -1.54 3.23 -11.41
N GLY A 106 -2.72 3.55 -11.94
CA GLY A 106 -3.81 4.18 -11.19
C GLY A 106 -4.25 3.34 -10.00
N TYR A 107 -4.47 2.04 -10.22
CA TYR A 107 -4.86 1.12 -9.14
C TYR A 107 -3.75 0.87 -8.14
N ARG A 108 -2.49 0.75 -8.59
CA ARG A 108 -1.35 0.68 -7.67
C ARG A 108 -1.30 1.89 -6.75
N ARG A 109 -1.44 3.10 -7.30
CA ARG A 109 -1.48 4.34 -6.50
C ARG A 109 -2.66 4.35 -5.54
N MET A 110 -3.83 3.85 -5.96
CA MET A 110 -5.00 3.74 -5.11
C MET A 110 -4.76 2.83 -3.90
N TYR A 111 -4.25 1.61 -4.12
CA TYR A 111 -3.93 0.69 -3.03
C TYR A 111 -2.92 1.28 -2.04
N TYR A 112 -1.86 1.91 -2.57
CA TYR A 112 -0.88 2.58 -1.74
C TYR A 112 -1.51 3.72 -0.92
N LYS A 113 -2.32 4.59 -1.56
CA LYS A 113 -2.99 5.70 -0.87
C LYS A 113 -3.94 5.21 0.23
N GLN A 114 -4.71 4.17 -0.03
CA GLN A 114 -5.61 3.58 0.97
C GLN A 114 -4.83 2.97 2.13
N ALA A 115 -3.72 2.29 1.85
CA ALA A 115 -2.83 1.79 2.91
C ALA A 115 -2.29 2.93 3.76
N MET A 116 -1.80 4.01 3.16
CA MET A 116 -1.29 5.18 3.88
C MET A 116 -2.37 5.85 4.74
N GLN A 117 -3.59 5.99 4.24
CA GLN A 117 -4.72 6.51 5.03
C GLN A 117 -5.01 5.63 6.25
N LEU A 118 -4.81 4.32 6.13
CA LEU A 118 -4.96 3.39 7.26
C LEU A 118 -3.82 3.47 8.26
N ILE A 119 -2.70 4.14 7.99
CA ILE A 119 -1.58 4.21 8.95
C ILE A 119 -1.05 5.61 9.19
N ASP A 120 -1.78 6.63 8.75
CA ASP A 120 -1.35 8.03 8.77
C ASP A 120 -0.84 8.50 10.14
N ASP A 121 -1.47 8.05 11.22
CA ASP A 121 -1.10 8.31 12.62
C ASP A 121 0.12 7.51 13.13
N TRP A 122 0.58 6.51 12.38
CA TRP A 122 1.73 5.66 12.72
C TRP A 122 2.93 5.90 11.83
N VAL A 123 2.74 6.58 10.70
CA VAL A 123 3.83 6.87 9.75
C VAL A 123 4.86 7.76 10.45
N LEU A 124 6.12 7.35 10.38
CA LEU A 124 7.21 8.16 10.86
C LEU A 124 7.25 9.46 10.06
N PRO A 125 7.37 10.63 10.71
CA PRO A 125 7.60 11.86 9.97
C PRO A 125 8.87 11.70 9.15
N ASP A 126 8.82 12.09 7.87
CA ASP A 126 9.98 12.03 6.98
C ASP A 126 11.18 12.68 7.68
N GLN A 127 12.24 11.89 7.94
CA GLN A 127 13.47 12.36 8.58
C GLN A 127 14.31 13.29 7.68
N ASP A 128 13.70 13.94 6.69
CA ASP A 128 14.32 14.91 5.79
C ASP A 128 13.73 16.33 5.96
N SER A 129 13.14 16.64 7.11
CA SER A 129 12.77 18.02 7.49
C SER A 129 13.84 18.72 8.34
N ASP A 130 15.12 18.36 8.19
CA ASP A 130 16.22 19.27 8.53
C ASP A 130 16.40 20.26 7.37
N GLY A 131 15.43 21.18 7.29
CA GLY A 131 15.55 22.42 6.57
C GLY A 131 16.70 23.24 7.15
N ASN A 132 17.87 23.01 6.59
CA ASN A 132 19.04 23.88 6.60
C ASN A 132 18.60 25.33 6.33
N ASP A 133 18.31 26.10 7.38
CA ASP A 133 18.14 27.55 7.32
C ASP A 133 19.51 28.17 6.99
N THR A 134 19.79 28.18 5.69
CA THR A 134 20.89 28.90 5.08
C THR A 134 20.73 30.39 5.37
N ASN A 135 21.50 30.85 6.35
CA ASN A 135 22.01 32.21 6.42
C ASN A 135 22.74 32.54 5.10
N PHE A 136 22.08 33.18 4.11
CA PHE A 136 22.69 34.19 3.24
C PHE A 136 21.70 34.91 2.30
N LEU A 137 21.43 36.18 2.63
CA LEU A 137 21.16 37.35 1.78
C LEU A 137 19.94 37.38 0.82
N GLY A 138 18.98 38.23 1.20
CA GLY A 138 18.02 38.85 0.29
C GLY A 138 17.34 40.05 0.95
N GLY A 139 18.00 41.21 0.94
CA GLY A 139 17.45 42.47 1.43
C GLY A 139 16.18 42.89 0.68
N GLY A 140 15.22 43.44 1.42
CA GLY A 140 13.94 43.89 0.88
C GLY A 140 13.11 44.63 1.92
N ILE A 141 13.57 45.83 2.26
CA ILE A 141 12.83 47.02 2.73
C ILE A 141 11.32 46.81 2.94
N SER A 142 10.86 46.90 4.19
CA SER A 142 9.46 47.17 4.52
C SER A 142 9.35 48.56 5.14
N PHE A 143 8.60 49.40 4.43
CA PHE A 143 8.23 50.77 4.73
C PHE A 143 7.24 50.77 5.92
N GLU A 144 7.51 51.52 6.98
CA GLU A 144 6.48 51.89 7.96
C GLU A 144 5.59 52.98 7.36
N VAL A 145 4.27 52.73 7.36
CA VAL A 145 3.25 53.74 7.10
C VAL A 145 2.25 53.69 8.25
N ILE A 146 2.07 54.87 8.85
CA ILE A 146 1.17 55.32 9.94
C ILE A 146 1.68 55.13 11.36
#